data_AF-A0A2S9G8R1-F1
#
_entry.id   AF-A0A2S9G8R1-F1
#
_cell.length_a   1.000
_cell.length_b   1.000
_cell.length_c   1.000
_cell.angle_alpha   90.00
_cell.angle_beta   90.00
_cell.angle_gamma   90.00
#
_symmetry.space_group_name_H-M   'P 1'
#
loop_
_entity.id
_entity.type
_entity.pdbx_description
1 polymer ?
#
loop_
_entity_poly.entity_id
_entity_poly.type
_entity_poly.pdbx_seq_one_letter_code
_entity_poly.pdbx_strand_id
1 'polypeptide(L)'
;VWSDRCSPSRTVGPQRMHDVPVLLEALPAVDAVVISHDHYDHPDIDTIVALAHTQRAPFVVPLGIGAHLRKWGIPKNRIVELDWQ
;
A
#
# COMPACT_ATOMS: atom_id res chain seq x y z
N VAL A 1 -2.36 -2.44 5.55
CA VAL A 1 -3.03 -1.22 6.03
C VAL A 1 -2.62 -0.96 7.46
N TRP A 2 -1.94 0.17 7.70
CA TRP A 2 -1.54 0.65 9.03
C TRP A 2 -2.36 1.85 9.49
N SER A 3 -3.05 2.53 8.58
CA SER A 3 -3.96 3.63 8.90
C SER A 3 -5.12 3.21 9.81
N ASP A 4 -5.61 4.14 10.63
CA ASP A 4 -6.74 3.93 11.54
C ASP A 4 -8.07 3.72 10.81
N ARG A 5 -8.20 4.28 9.59
CA ARG A 5 -9.41 4.19 8.76
C ARG A 5 -9.10 3.72 7.34
N CYS A 6 -9.94 2.83 6.82
CA CYS A 6 -9.94 2.42 5.41
C CYS A 6 -10.84 3.36 4.60
N SER A 7 -10.39 4.59 4.35
CA SER A 7 -11.20 5.64 3.72
C SER A 7 -10.35 6.72 3.07
N PRO A 8 -10.82 7.37 1.99
CA PRO A 8 -10.18 8.58 1.47
C PRO A 8 -10.35 9.79 2.41
N SER A 9 -11.29 9.73 3.36
CA SER A 9 -11.48 10.75 4.40
C SER A 9 -10.77 10.36 5.69
N ARG A 10 -10.11 11.33 6.32
CA ARG A 10 -9.48 11.16 7.65
C ARG A 10 -10.49 11.06 8.79
N THR A 11 -11.74 11.48 8.57
CA THR A 11 -12.77 11.61 9.63
C THR A 11 -13.98 10.71 9.43
N VAL A 12 -14.24 10.25 8.20
CA VAL A 12 -15.43 9.45 7.85
C VAL A 12 -14.99 8.13 7.24
N GLY A 13 -15.68 7.04 7.59
CA GLY A 13 -15.45 5.71 7.03
C GLY A 13 -15.03 4.67 8.09
N PRO A 14 -14.89 3.40 7.68
CA PRO A 14 -14.61 2.29 8.57
C PRO A 14 -13.33 2.54 9.37
N GLN A 15 -13.44 2.46 10.70
CA GLN A 15 -12.31 2.49 11.62
C GLN A 15 -11.93 1.04 11.96
N ARG A 16 -10.63 0.78 12.11
CA ARG A 16 -10.18 -0.53 12.58
C ARG A 16 -10.65 -0.80 14.02
N MET A 17 -10.99 -2.05 14.28
CA MET A 17 -11.48 -2.50 15.60
C MET A 17 -10.38 -3.04 16.52
N HIS A 18 -9.23 -3.42 15.96
CA HIS A 18 -8.09 -3.99 16.67
C HIS A 18 -6.86 -3.17 16.41
N ASP A 19 -5.87 -3.17 17.30
CA ASP A 19 -4.57 -2.51 17.11
C ASP A 19 -3.71 -3.16 16.01
N VAL A 20 -2.73 -2.42 15.46
CA VAL A 20 -1.80 -3.00 14.49
C VAL A 20 -0.86 -3.91 15.27
N PRO A 21 -0.62 -5.15 14.83
CA PRO A 21 0.16 -6.10 15.62
C PRO A 21 1.64 -5.71 15.71
N VAL A 22 2.13 -4.91 14.76
CA VAL A 22 3.51 -4.44 14.69
C VAL A 22 3.53 -3.06 14.04
N LEU A 23 4.48 -2.20 14.45
CA LEU A 23 4.72 -0.93 13.79
C LEU A 23 5.31 -1.15 12.39
N LEU A 24 5.02 -0.26 11.45
CA LEU A 24 5.46 -0.42 10.06
C LEU A 24 7.00 -0.35 9.96
N GLU A 25 7.63 0.48 10.79
CA GLU A 25 9.08 0.68 10.85
C GLU A 25 9.81 -0.52 11.45
N ALA A 26 9.10 -1.38 12.18
CA ALA A 26 9.64 -2.61 12.76
C ALA A 26 9.59 -3.78 11.77
N LEU A 27 9.06 -3.60 10.56
CA LEU A 27 9.13 -4.62 9.52
C LEU A 27 10.60 -4.87 9.13
N PRO A 28 11.02 -6.13 9.00
CA PRO A 28 12.31 -6.45 8.38
C PRO A 28 12.31 -6.01 6.92
N ALA A 29 13.47 -6.08 6.27
CA ALA A 29 13.55 -5.94 4.83
C ALA A 29 12.61 -6.96 4.17
N VAL A 30 11.72 -6.48 3.30
CA VAL A 30 10.83 -7.32 2.49
C VAL A 30 11.28 -7.35 1.05
N ASP A 31 11.00 -8.45 0.36
CA ASP A 31 11.38 -8.64 -1.04
C ASP A 31 10.32 -8.13 -2.03
N ALA A 32 9.06 -8.02 -1.60
CA ALA A 32 7.95 -7.54 -2.43
C ALA A 32 6.81 -6.97 -1.55
N VAL A 33 6.06 -6.00 -2.10
CA VAL A 33 4.77 -5.55 -1.57
C VAL A 33 3.70 -5.92 -2.59
N VAL A 34 2.73 -6.74 -2.21
CA VAL A 34 1.67 -7.22 -3.11
C VAL A 34 0.35 -6.55 -2.76
N ILE A 35 -0.34 -5.99 -3.76
CA ILE A 35 -1.67 -5.39 -3.63
C ILE A 35 -2.61 -6.18 -4.51
N SER A 36 -3.71 -6.68 -3.94
CA SER A 36 -4.65 -7.56 -4.66
C SER A 36 -5.68 -6.82 -5.52
N HIS A 37 -6.18 -5.68 -5.06
CA HIS A 37 -7.19 -4.85 -5.73
C HIS A 37 -7.22 -3.44 -5.10
N ASP A 38 -8.13 -2.56 -5.54
CA ASP A 38 -8.08 -1.11 -5.30
C ASP A 38 -9.06 -0.58 -4.22
N HIS A 39 -9.71 -1.44 -3.45
CA HIS A 39 -10.55 -1.01 -2.32
C HIS A 39 -9.69 -0.54 -1.15
N TYR A 40 -10.04 0.57 -0.49
CA TYR A 40 -9.23 1.27 0.52
C TYR A 40 -8.72 0.43 1.71
N ASP A 41 -9.27 -0.75 1.96
CA ASP A 41 -8.78 -1.73 2.92
C ASP A 41 -7.58 -2.57 2.41
N HIS A 42 -7.13 -2.30 1.18
CA HIS A 42 -5.95 -2.92 0.56
C HIS A 42 -4.83 -1.90 0.25
N PRO A 43 -4.99 -0.90 -0.66
CA PRO A 43 -3.97 0.09 -0.93
C PRO A 43 -4.17 1.32 -0.02
N ASP A 44 -3.69 1.19 1.21
CA ASP A 44 -3.60 2.30 2.14
C ASP A 44 -2.45 3.24 1.76
N ILE A 45 -2.79 4.48 1.38
CA ILE A 45 -1.87 5.47 0.82
C ILE A 45 -0.70 5.75 1.76
N ASP A 46 -1.00 6.00 3.04
CA ASP A 46 0.02 6.35 4.03
C ASP A 46 0.98 5.16 4.25
N THR A 47 0.45 3.93 4.28
CA THR A 47 1.27 2.70 4.32
C THR A 47 2.16 2.57 3.09
N ILE A 48 1.61 2.76 1.88
CA ILE A 48 2.35 2.60 0.62
C ILE A 48 3.49 3.61 0.53
N VAL A 49 3.23 4.88 0.85
CA VAL A 49 4.24 5.94 0.84
C VAL A 49 5.33 5.65 1.88
N ALA A 50 4.96 5.23 3.09
CA ALA A 50 5.92 4.88 4.11
C ALA A 50 6.78 3.65 3.74
N LEU A 51 6.18 2.61 3.15
CA LEU A 51 6.91 1.45 2.61
C LEU A 51 7.85 1.87 1.47
N ALA A 52 7.46 2.82 0.64
CA ALA A 52 8.32 3.31 -0.43
C ALA A 52 9.58 4.02 0.10
N HIS A 53 9.46 4.72 1.23
CA HIS A 53 10.59 5.38 1.89
C HIS A 53 11.48 4.43 2.69
N THR A 54 10.89 3.40 3.30
CA THR A 54 11.60 2.50 4.23
C THR A 54 12.13 1.23 3.57
N GLN A 55 11.50 0.77 2.50
CA GLN A 55 11.82 -0.49 1.83
C GLN A 55 12.33 -0.24 0.41
N ARG A 56 13.12 -1.19 -0.11
CA ARG A 56 13.56 -1.21 -1.53
C ARG A 56 12.67 -2.07 -2.44
N ALA A 57 11.78 -2.86 -1.86
CA ALA A 57 10.92 -3.81 -2.56
C ALA A 57 10.14 -3.22 -3.73
N PRO A 58 9.94 -3.95 -4.85
CA PRO A 58 8.92 -3.61 -5.82
C PRO A 58 7.51 -3.77 -5.25
N PHE A 59 6.59 -2.97 -5.79
CA PHE A 59 5.15 -3.10 -5.61
C PHE A 59 4.59 -3.89 -6.79
N VAL A 60 4.01 -5.05 -6.51
CA VAL A 60 3.36 -5.91 -7.48
C VAL A 60 1.85 -5.71 -7.37
N VAL A 61 1.23 -5.27 -8.46
CA VAL A 61 -0.17 -4.83 -8.48
C VAL A 61 -0.89 -5.32 -9.74
N PRO A 62 -2.23 -5.49 -9.72
CA PRO A 62 -3.03 -5.68 -10.91
C PRO A 62 -2.88 -4.53 -11.93
N LEU A 63 -3.13 -4.84 -13.20
CA LEU A 63 -3.25 -3.85 -14.27
C LEU A 63 -4.12 -2.66 -13.87
N GLY A 64 -3.63 -1.45 -14.10
CA GLY A 64 -4.32 -0.17 -13.86
C GLY A 64 -4.01 0.43 -12.49
N ILE A 65 -3.74 -0.40 -11.47
CA ILE A 65 -3.47 0.07 -10.11
C ILE A 65 -2.15 0.85 -10.03
N GLY A 66 -1.19 0.56 -10.92
CA GLY A 66 0.06 1.29 -11.01
C GLY A 66 -0.11 2.79 -11.28
N ALA A 67 -1.26 3.23 -11.81
CA ALA A 67 -1.59 4.66 -11.95
C ALA A 67 -1.72 5.37 -10.59
N HIS A 68 -2.34 4.71 -9.60
CA HIS A 68 -2.48 5.26 -8.24
C HIS A 68 -1.11 5.40 -7.57
N LEU A 69 -0.29 4.36 -7.62
CA LEU A 69 1.05 4.35 -7.02
C LEU A 69 1.94 5.44 -7.65
N ARG A 70 1.91 5.61 -8.97
CA ARG A 70 2.61 6.71 -9.64
C ARG A 70 2.12 8.08 -9.17
N LYS A 71 0.81 8.26 -9.02
CA LYS A 71 0.23 9.51 -8.49
C LYS A 71 0.67 9.79 -7.06
N TRP A 72 0.90 8.76 -6.24
CA TRP A 72 1.43 8.88 -4.88
C TRP A 72 2.96 9.01 -4.81
N GLY A 73 3.65 9.12 -5.95
CA GLY A 73 5.09 9.35 -6.01
C GLY A 73 5.95 8.09 -6.00
N ILE A 74 5.36 6.90 -6.15
CA ILE A 74 6.14 5.66 -6.24
C ILE A 74 6.91 5.64 -7.59
N PRO A 75 8.24 5.43 -7.58
CA PRO A 75 9.03 5.36 -8.80
C PRO A 75 8.53 4.28 -9.75
N LYS A 76 8.40 4.59 -11.05
CA LYS A 76 7.89 3.64 -12.06
C LYS A 76 8.67 2.33 -12.11
N ASN A 77 9.99 2.38 -11.88
CA ASN A 77 10.85 1.19 -11.86
C ASN A 77 10.63 0.28 -10.63
N ARG A 78 9.85 0.73 -9.63
CA ARG A 78 9.43 -0.08 -8.49
C ARG A 78 7.99 -0.59 -8.61
N ILE A 79 7.30 -0.36 -9.73
CA ILE A 79 5.92 -0.80 -9.94
C ILE A 79 5.91 -1.88 -11.02
N VAL A 80 5.40 -3.05 -10.65
CA VAL A 80 5.21 -4.19 -11.56
C VAL A 80 3.71 -4.43 -11.67
N GLU A 81 3.15 -4.06 -12.81
CA GLU A 81 1.74 -4.35 -13.12
C GLU A 81 1.65 -5.72 -13.80
N LEU A 82 0.84 -6.62 -13.26
CA LEU A 82 0.61 -7.97 -13.79
C LEU A 82 -0.86 -8.16 -14.14
N ASP A 83 -1.12 -9.00 -15.14
CA ASP A 83 -2.45 -9.55 -15.38
C ASP A 83 -2.57 -10.95 -14.75
N TRP A 84 -3.67 -11.63 -15.04
CA TRP A 84 -3.96 -12.97 -14.53
C TRP A 84 -3.62 -14.07 -15.55
N GLN A 85 -2.84 -13.76 -16.59
CA GLN A 85 -2.53 -14.67 -17.71
C GLN A 85 -1.07 -15.13 -17.68
#